data_AF-A0A1J8QBM3-F1
#
_entry.id   AF-A0A1J8QBM3-F1
#
_cell.length_a   1.000
_cell.length_b   1.000
_cell.length_c   1.000
_cell.angle_alpha   90.00
_cell.angle_beta   90.00
_cell.angle_gamma   90.00
#
_symmetry.space_group_name_H-M   'P 1'
#
loop_
_entity.id
_entity.type
_entity.pdbx_description
1 polymer ?
#
loop_
_entity_poly.entity_id
_entity_poly.type
_entity_poly.pdbx_seq_one_letter_code
_entity_poly.pdbx_strand_id
1 'polypeptide(L)'
;MPGFTTVVSFLPDNDVGFVVFANGYNVGVPMTNIANIIDTALHLRSGPEPPIMPEKKAIRFPQEDIVNLELPLEEFSGTYTDPGYGTFTFCSPSSSSSHCQQVITNFTAVDSVQSSAPSSPQLLAAWPRVWTSHIRAVHQSGNKFVLLWTALFPEGYGRDSTPFETAEIGTSEATAEFVVEDGKVVGFGLF
;
A
#
# COMPACT_ATOMS: atom_id res chain seq x y z
N MET A 1 6.82 10.38 -3.52
CA MET A 1 6.49 9.77 -2.22
C MET A 1 5.00 9.96 -2.00
N PRO A 2 4.28 9.04 -1.34
CA PRO A 2 2.90 9.30 -0.99
C PRO A 2 2.80 10.61 -0.18
N GLY A 3 1.92 11.53 -0.57
CA GLY A 3 1.77 12.86 0.01
C GLY A 3 2.74 13.94 -0.47
N PHE A 4 3.84 13.60 -1.14
CA PHE A 4 4.81 14.56 -1.70
C PHE A 4 5.40 14.09 -3.04
N THR A 5 5.17 14.85 -4.10
CA THR A 5 5.77 14.60 -5.41
C THR A 5 6.67 15.77 -5.80
N THR A 6 7.90 15.42 -6.18
CA THR A 6 8.85 16.36 -6.78
C THR A 6 9.15 15.89 -8.19
N VAL A 7 9.00 16.77 -9.17
CA VAL A 7 9.44 16.55 -10.55
C VAL A 7 10.54 17.56 -10.83
N VAL A 8 11.70 17.08 -11.25
CA VAL A 8 12.84 17.90 -11.69
C VAL A 8 13.15 17.51 -13.12
N SER A 9 13.19 18.50 -14.01
CA SER A 9 13.58 18.27 -15.40
C SER A 9 14.40 19.43 -15.92
N PHE A 10 15.36 19.11 -16.78
CA PHE A 10 16.25 20.05 -17.44
C PHE A 10 16.20 19.78 -18.93
N LEU A 11 16.09 20.83 -19.73
CA LEU A 11 16.10 20.84 -21.19
C LEU A 11 17.33 21.65 -21.63
N PRO A 12 18.52 21.01 -21.71
CA PRO A 12 19.79 21.72 -21.91
C PRO A 12 19.84 22.46 -23.25
N ASP A 13 19.27 21.88 -24.30
CA ASP A 13 19.23 22.48 -25.65
C ASP A 13 18.36 23.75 -25.72
N ASN A 14 17.53 23.97 -24.70
CA ASN A 14 16.66 25.13 -24.58
C ASN A 14 17.04 26.05 -23.41
N ASP A 15 18.13 25.76 -22.68
CA ASP A 15 18.56 26.47 -21.47
C ASP A 15 17.46 26.64 -20.40
N VAL A 16 16.54 25.68 -20.31
CA VAL A 16 15.39 25.73 -19.39
C VAL A 16 15.43 24.56 -18.41
N GLY A 17 15.17 24.85 -17.14
CA GLY A 17 14.92 23.84 -16.10
C GLY A 17 13.61 24.14 -15.38
N PHE A 18 12.91 23.10 -14.98
CA PHE A 18 11.72 23.23 -14.16
C PHE A 18 11.73 22.27 -12.97
N VAL A 19 11.21 22.78 -11.86
CA VAL A 19 11.06 22.04 -10.62
C VAL A 19 9.62 22.22 -10.16
N VAL A 20 8.90 21.12 -9.97
CA VAL A 20 7.52 21.13 -9.51
C VAL A 20 7.46 20.38 -8.19
N PHE A 21 6.95 21.06 -7.15
CA PHE A 21 6.66 20.47 -5.87
C PHE A 21 5.15 20.42 -5.69
N ALA A 22 4.61 19.26 -5.32
CA ALA A 22 3.24 19.19 -4.81
C ALA A 22 3.19 18.36 -3.54
N ASN A 23 2.44 18.90 -2.57
CA ASN A 23 2.02 18.25 -1.36
C ASN A 23 0.52 17.95 -1.48
N GLY A 24 0.15 16.68 -1.56
CA GLY A 24 -1.25 16.29 -1.73
C GLY A 24 -1.45 14.86 -2.21
N TYR A 25 -2.69 14.39 -2.06
CA TYR A 25 -3.16 13.10 -2.54
C TYR A 25 -3.38 13.12 -4.07
N ASN A 26 -3.05 12.04 -4.77
CA ASN A 26 -3.27 11.88 -6.21
C ASN A 26 -2.73 13.04 -7.09
N VAL A 27 -1.53 13.52 -6.76
CA VAL A 27 -0.85 14.58 -7.53
C VAL A 27 -0.34 14.08 -8.88
N GLY A 28 -0.46 12.79 -9.21
CA GLY A 28 -0.02 12.22 -10.48
C GLY A 28 -0.71 12.84 -11.71
N VAL A 29 -2.04 12.95 -11.69
CA VAL A 29 -2.79 13.55 -12.81
C VAL A 29 -2.52 15.06 -12.96
N PRO A 30 -2.53 15.88 -11.89
CA PRO A 30 -2.08 17.27 -11.95
C PRO A 30 -0.65 17.43 -12.46
N MET A 31 0.29 16.56 -12.05
CA MET A 31 1.69 16.61 -12.50
C MET A 31 1.83 16.30 -14.00
N THR A 32 1.10 15.32 -14.52
CA THR A 32 1.06 15.04 -15.96
C THR A 32 0.52 16.24 -16.74
N ASN A 33 -0.47 16.95 -16.20
CA ASN A 33 -0.99 18.17 -16.82
C ASN A 33 0.04 19.31 -16.82
N ILE A 34 0.83 19.48 -15.75
CA ILE A 34 1.92 20.46 -15.71
C ILE A 34 3.01 20.12 -16.74
N ALA A 35 3.38 18.85 -16.87
CA ALA A 35 4.29 18.40 -17.92
C ALA A 35 3.74 18.71 -19.33
N ASN A 36 2.44 18.46 -19.56
CA ASN A 36 1.78 18.79 -20.84
C ASN A 36 1.79 20.30 -21.15
N ILE A 37 1.63 21.15 -20.14
CA ILE A 37 1.69 22.62 -20.30
C ILE A 37 3.10 23.05 -20.71
N ILE A 38 4.13 22.48 -20.07
CA ILE A 38 5.52 22.77 -20.38
C ILE A 38 5.86 22.31 -21.80
N ASP A 39 5.44 21.10 -22.16
CA ASP A 39 5.58 20.56 -23.53
C ASP A 39 4.91 21.48 -24.57
N THR A 40 3.75 22.04 -24.25
CA THR A 40 3.01 22.95 -25.13
C THR A 40 3.70 24.30 -25.24
N ALA A 41 4.11 24.89 -24.13
CA ALA A 41 4.79 26.20 -24.10
C ALA A 41 6.14 26.15 -24.85
N LEU A 42 6.83 25.02 -24.78
CA LEU A 42 8.11 24.79 -25.43
C LEU A 42 7.99 24.15 -26.82
N HIS A 43 6.76 23.96 -27.34
CA HIS A 43 6.48 23.33 -28.63
C HIS A 43 7.13 21.94 -28.82
N LEU A 44 7.35 21.21 -27.72
CA LEU A 44 8.03 19.90 -27.72
C LEU A 44 7.15 18.78 -28.30
N ARG A 45 5.83 18.98 -28.33
CA ARG A 45 4.86 18.04 -28.93
C ARG A 45 4.56 18.38 -30.37
N SER A 46 5.39 17.87 -31.27
CA SER A 46 5.05 17.71 -32.69
C SER A 46 4.89 16.22 -33.00
N GLY A 47 3.77 15.62 -32.59
CA GLY A 47 3.48 14.20 -32.85
C GLY A 47 2.03 13.84 -32.52
N PRO A 48 1.44 12.83 -33.20
CA PRO A 48 0.02 12.47 -33.03
C PRO A 48 -0.28 12.00 -31.60
N GLU A 49 -1.50 12.32 -31.16
CA GLU A 49 -2.04 12.07 -29.82
C GLU A 49 -1.94 10.58 -29.44
N PRO A 50 -1.53 10.25 -28.20
CA PRO A 50 -1.41 8.85 -27.79
C PRO A 50 -2.78 8.17 -27.79
N PRO A 51 -2.87 6.89 -28.20
CA PRO A 51 -4.13 6.18 -28.28
C PRO A 51 -4.77 6.08 -26.90
N ILE A 52 -6.08 6.31 -26.85
CA ILE A 52 -6.94 6.09 -25.69
C ILE A 52 -6.68 4.67 -25.19
N MET A 53 -6.00 4.54 -24.04
CA MET A 53 -5.78 3.24 -23.42
C MET A 53 -7.15 2.65 -23.04
N PRO A 54 -7.44 1.40 -23.43
CA PRO A 54 -8.65 0.74 -22.96
C PRO A 54 -8.61 0.64 -21.45
N GLU A 55 -9.75 0.93 -20.84
CA GLU A 55 -10.04 0.75 -19.42
C GLU A 55 -9.48 -0.60 -18.94
N LYS A 56 -8.58 -0.57 -17.95
CA LYS A 56 -7.99 -1.77 -17.35
C LYS A 56 -9.13 -2.64 -16.84
N LYS A 57 -9.49 -3.68 -17.60
CA LYS A 57 -10.29 -4.80 -17.08
C LYS A 57 -9.58 -5.30 -15.82
N ALA A 58 -10.34 -5.43 -14.74
CA ALA A 58 -9.88 -6.05 -13.51
C ALA A 58 -9.14 -7.34 -13.86
N ILE A 59 -7.87 -7.40 -13.51
CA ILE A 59 -7.04 -8.59 -13.66
C ILE A 59 -7.67 -9.62 -12.73
N ARG A 60 -8.40 -10.58 -13.31
CA ARG A 60 -8.73 -11.81 -12.59
C ARG A 60 -7.44 -12.61 -12.52
N PHE A 61 -6.80 -12.57 -11.35
CA PHE A 61 -5.69 -13.47 -11.06
C PHE A 61 -6.19 -14.92 -11.23
N PRO A 62 -5.39 -15.80 -11.87
CA PRO A 62 -5.68 -17.22 -11.87
C PRO A 62 -5.86 -17.67 -10.43
N GLN A 63 -6.95 -18.37 -10.17
CA GLN A 63 -7.19 -19.06 -8.91
C GLN A 63 -6.22 -20.25 -8.88
N GLU A 64 -4.93 -19.99 -8.62
CA GLU A 64 -3.97 -21.04 -8.31
C GLU A 64 -4.40 -21.70 -7.01
N ASP A 65 -4.30 -23.03 -7.00
CA ASP A 65 -4.75 -23.90 -5.93
C ASP A 65 -4.29 -23.38 -4.56
N ILE A 66 -5.23 -23.37 -3.60
CA ILE A 66 -4.99 -22.95 -2.22
C ILE A 66 -3.96 -23.91 -1.60
N VAL A 67 -2.68 -23.60 -1.79
CA VAL A 67 -1.60 -24.23 -1.05
C VAL A 67 -1.62 -23.63 0.35
N ASN A 68 -1.88 -24.47 1.34
CA ASN A 68 -1.86 -24.12 2.76
C ASN A 68 -0.53 -23.45 3.12
N LEU A 69 -0.56 -22.52 4.09
CA LEU A 69 0.65 -21.94 4.67
C LEU A 69 1.66 -23.04 5.03
N GLU A 70 2.93 -22.83 4.72
CA GLU A 70 4.00 -23.78 5.03
C GLU A 70 4.18 -23.94 6.55
N LEU A 71 3.92 -22.86 7.29
CA LEU A 71 3.94 -22.80 8.75
C LEU A 71 2.59 -22.27 9.29
N PRO A 72 2.28 -22.46 10.58
CA PRO A 72 1.17 -21.75 11.22
C PRO A 72 1.31 -20.23 11.03
N LEU A 73 0.19 -19.52 10.87
CA LEU A 73 0.17 -18.06 10.66
C LEU A 73 0.95 -17.31 11.75
N GLU A 74 0.93 -17.86 12.97
CA GLU A 74 1.66 -17.38 14.14
C GLU A 74 3.17 -17.24 13.92
N GLU A 75 3.78 -18.14 13.15
CA GLU A 75 5.22 -18.13 12.89
C GLU A 75 5.64 -16.96 12.00
N PHE A 76 4.69 -16.35 11.28
CA PHE A 76 4.92 -15.14 10.49
C PHE A 76 4.69 -13.85 11.29
N SER A 77 4.16 -13.95 12.52
CA SER A 77 4.04 -12.80 13.43
C SER A 77 5.40 -12.43 14.02
N GLY A 78 5.57 -11.16 14.38
CA GLY A 78 6.82 -10.66 14.93
C GLY A 78 7.22 -9.28 14.42
N THR A 79 8.37 -8.80 14.89
CA THR A 79 8.89 -7.48 14.55
C THR A 79 9.82 -7.54 13.34
N TYR A 80 9.48 -6.78 12.31
CA TYR A 80 10.25 -6.65 11.07
C TYR A 80 10.84 -5.26 11.01
N THR A 81 12.12 -5.17 10.63
CA THR A 81 12.85 -3.90 10.54
C THR A 81 13.59 -3.83 9.22
N ASP A 82 13.42 -2.71 8.54
CA ASP A 82 14.20 -2.33 7.37
C ASP A 82 14.73 -0.89 7.54
N PRO A 83 15.95 -0.55 7.12
CA PRO A 83 16.50 0.80 7.27
C PRO A 83 15.72 1.90 6.51
N GLY A 84 15.10 1.58 5.37
CA GLY A 84 14.35 2.52 4.54
C GLY A 84 12.88 2.65 4.95
N TYR A 85 12.27 1.55 5.42
CA TYR A 85 10.86 1.50 5.81
C TYR A 85 10.67 1.61 7.35
N GLY A 86 11.72 1.39 8.12
CA GLY A 86 11.73 1.33 9.59
C GLY A 86 11.11 0.05 10.13
N THR A 87 10.60 0.12 11.37
CA THR A 87 10.15 -1.05 12.13
C THR A 87 8.63 -1.09 12.31
N PHE A 88 8.06 -2.29 12.22
CA PHE A 88 6.70 -2.59 12.65
C PHE A 88 6.59 -4.03 13.15
N THR A 89 5.49 -4.36 13.82
CA THR A 89 5.23 -5.70 14.35
C THR A 89 3.95 -6.25 13.74
N PHE A 90 4.06 -7.38 13.05
CA PHE A 90 2.90 -8.16 12.62
C PHE A 90 2.33 -8.94 13.80
N CYS A 91 1.02 -8.84 13.96
CA CYS A 91 0.22 -9.50 14.98
C CYS A 91 -0.69 -10.53 14.30
N SER A 92 -0.62 -11.77 14.78
CA SER A 92 -1.59 -12.82 14.46
C SER A 92 -2.87 -12.66 15.29
N PRO A 93 -3.99 -13.29 14.91
CA PRO A 93 -5.21 -13.30 15.72
C PRO A 93 -5.01 -13.87 17.14
N SER A 94 -4.02 -14.75 17.32
CA SER A 94 -3.66 -15.40 18.58
C SER A 94 -2.64 -14.60 19.41
N SER A 95 -2.14 -13.47 18.89
CA SER A 95 -1.17 -12.61 19.59
C SER A 95 -1.78 -11.97 20.84
N SER A 96 -1.11 -12.12 21.98
CA SER A 96 -1.64 -11.72 23.30
C SER A 96 -1.00 -10.46 23.90
N SER A 97 -0.01 -9.86 23.23
CA SER A 97 0.61 -8.63 23.70
C SER A 97 -0.39 -7.47 23.69
N SER A 98 -0.26 -6.53 24.64
CA SER A 98 -1.14 -5.36 24.70
C SER A 98 -1.13 -4.55 23.40
N HIS A 99 0.04 -4.44 22.76
CA HIS A 99 0.18 -3.82 21.44
C HIS A 99 -0.66 -4.54 20.38
N CYS A 100 -0.53 -5.87 20.27
CA CYS A 100 -1.28 -6.63 19.27
C CYS A 100 -2.78 -6.63 19.53
N GLN A 101 -3.21 -6.69 20.80
CA GLN A 101 -4.62 -6.58 21.15
C GLN A 101 -5.23 -5.25 20.70
N GLN A 102 -4.47 -4.15 20.82
CA GLN A 102 -4.90 -2.84 20.33
C GLN A 102 -5.02 -2.81 18.80
N VAL A 103 -4.02 -3.34 18.08
CA VAL A 103 -4.07 -3.45 16.61
C VAL A 103 -5.28 -4.26 16.16
N ILE A 104 -5.50 -5.43 16.75
CA ILE A 104 -6.62 -6.32 16.43
C ILE A 104 -7.96 -5.62 16.71
N THR A 105 -8.06 -4.88 17.82
CA THR A 105 -9.28 -4.14 18.18
C THR A 105 -9.58 -3.03 17.18
N ASN A 106 -8.56 -2.27 16.74
CA ASN A 106 -8.73 -1.23 15.73
C ASN A 106 -9.26 -1.80 14.41
N PHE A 107 -8.68 -2.91 13.95
CA PHE A 107 -9.16 -3.60 12.74
C PHE A 107 -10.57 -4.18 12.93
N THR A 108 -10.86 -4.77 14.09
CA THR A 108 -12.19 -5.31 14.39
C THR A 108 -13.26 -4.21 14.37
N ALA A 109 -12.96 -3.00 14.88
CA ALA A 109 -13.89 -1.88 14.87
C ALA A 109 -14.30 -1.50 13.44
N VAL A 110 -13.32 -1.38 12.52
CA VAL A 110 -13.61 -1.05 11.11
C VAL A 110 -14.25 -2.22 10.34
N ASP A 111 -13.79 -3.44 10.58
CA ASP A 111 -14.31 -4.64 9.90
C ASP A 111 -15.76 -4.93 10.30
N SER A 112 -16.17 -4.59 11.53
CA SER A 112 -17.53 -4.81 12.03
C SER A 112 -18.62 -4.05 11.27
N VAL A 113 -18.24 -2.94 10.60
CA VAL A 113 -19.16 -2.08 9.84
C VAL A 113 -18.97 -2.20 8.33
N GLN A 114 -17.98 -2.98 7.87
CA GLN A 114 -17.64 -3.12 6.46
C GLN A 114 -18.01 -4.51 5.94
N SER A 115 -18.95 -4.57 4.99
CA SER A 115 -19.44 -5.84 4.42
C SER A 115 -18.40 -6.62 3.59
N SER A 116 -17.25 -6.01 3.29
CA SER A 116 -16.21 -6.54 2.39
C SER A 116 -14.88 -6.80 3.10
N ALA A 117 -14.88 -6.99 4.43
CA ALA A 117 -13.66 -7.31 5.16
C ALA A 117 -13.03 -8.62 4.63
N PRO A 118 -11.69 -8.70 4.51
CA PRO A 118 -11.03 -9.93 4.05
C PRO A 118 -11.33 -11.11 4.99
N SER A 119 -11.75 -12.25 4.44
CA SER A 119 -12.01 -13.48 5.19
C SER A 119 -10.82 -14.43 5.28
N SER A 120 -9.75 -14.18 4.52
CA SER A 120 -8.54 -15.00 4.51
C SER A 120 -7.72 -14.79 5.79
N PRO A 121 -6.88 -15.78 6.19
CA PRO A 121 -5.91 -15.60 7.27
C PRO A 121 -5.07 -14.33 7.04
N GLN A 122 -4.89 -13.52 8.08
CA GLN A 122 -4.19 -12.24 7.94
C GLN A 122 -3.33 -11.91 9.16
N LEU A 123 -2.22 -11.22 8.91
CA LEU A 123 -1.45 -10.53 9.94
C LEU A 123 -1.79 -9.05 9.90
N LEU A 124 -1.82 -8.43 11.07
CA LEU A 124 -2.19 -7.03 11.23
C LEU A 124 -1.03 -6.28 11.89
N ALA A 125 -0.76 -5.06 11.46
CA ALA A 125 0.27 -4.24 12.10
C ALA A 125 -0.19 -2.78 12.23
N ALA A 126 0.16 -2.13 13.33
CA ALA A 126 0.24 -0.68 13.36
C ALA A 126 1.59 -0.25 12.78
N TRP A 127 1.57 0.70 11.86
CA TRP A 127 2.75 1.26 11.25
C TRP A 127 2.54 2.75 10.94
N PRO A 128 2.67 3.63 11.96
CA PRO A 128 2.43 5.06 11.78
C PRO A 128 3.47 5.67 10.83
N ARG A 129 3.03 5.99 9.62
CA ARG A 129 3.77 6.68 8.57
C ARG A 129 2.91 7.81 8.01
N VAL A 130 3.52 8.65 7.17
CA VAL A 130 2.84 9.82 6.59
C VAL A 130 1.58 9.44 5.79
N TRP A 131 1.57 8.25 5.20
CA TRP A 131 0.56 7.81 4.22
C TRP A 131 -0.16 6.51 4.58
N THR A 132 0.18 5.92 5.73
CA THR A 132 -0.45 4.72 6.24
C THR A 132 -0.37 4.74 7.76
N SER A 133 -1.39 4.21 8.43
CA SER A 133 -1.34 3.98 9.88
C SER A 133 -1.24 2.50 10.22
N HIS A 134 -1.68 1.61 9.33
CA HIS A 134 -1.68 0.17 9.56
C HIS A 134 -1.42 -0.62 8.26
N ILE A 135 -1.09 -1.90 8.44
CA ILE A 135 -0.88 -2.86 7.35
C ILE A 135 -1.77 -4.07 7.60
N ARG A 136 -2.46 -4.55 6.54
CA ARG A 136 -3.00 -5.92 6.50
C ARG A 136 -2.08 -6.76 5.63
N ALA A 137 -1.61 -7.91 6.10
CA ALA A 137 -0.99 -8.93 5.27
C ALA A 137 -2.01 -10.05 5.10
N VAL A 138 -2.70 -10.09 3.97
CA VAL A 138 -3.76 -11.07 3.68
C VAL A 138 -3.15 -12.26 2.95
N HIS A 139 -3.29 -13.46 3.50
CA HIS A 139 -2.73 -14.67 2.89
C HIS A 139 -3.33 -14.92 1.51
N GLN A 140 -2.45 -15.24 0.55
CA GLN A 140 -2.81 -15.54 -0.83
C GLN A 140 -2.56 -17.02 -1.15
N SER A 141 -1.30 -17.47 -1.06
CA SER A 141 -0.90 -18.86 -1.34
C SER A 141 0.50 -19.13 -0.80
N GLY A 142 0.74 -20.34 -0.27
CA GLY A 142 2.06 -20.69 0.31
C GLY A 142 2.52 -19.65 1.34
N ASN A 143 3.70 -19.07 1.14
CA ASN A 143 4.25 -18.00 1.98
C ASN A 143 4.01 -16.59 1.42
N LYS A 144 3.06 -16.44 0.48
CA LYS A 144 2.73 -15.17 -0.17
C LYS A 144 1.50 -14.52 0.46
N PHE A 145 1.64 -13.23 0.68
CA PHE A 145 0.61 -12.38 1.27
C PHE A 145 0.46 -11.13 0.41
N VAL A 146 -0.76 -10.63 0.27
CA VAL A 146 -1.00 -9.28 -0.23
C VAL A 146 -0.90 -8.33 0.95
N LEU A 147 0.06 -7.41 0.90
CA LEU A 147 0.13 -6.32 1.85
C LEU A 147 -0.78 -5.19 1.39
N LEU A 148 -1.69 -4.77 2.26
CA LEU A 148 -2.54 -3.61 2.08
C LEU A 148 -2.11 -2.54 3.07
N TRP A 149 -1.57 -1.43 2.56
CA TRP A 149 -1.28 -0.26 3.37
C TRP A 149 -2.50 0.63 3.48
N THR A 150 -2.88 0.89 4.73
CA THR A 150 -4.20 1.46 5.01
C THR A 150 -4.12 2.51 6.11
N ALA A 151 -5.13 3.36 6.18
CA ALA A 151 -5.37 4.25 7.29
C ALA A 151 -6.70 3.90 7.95
N LEU A 152 -6.64 3.54 9.23
CA LEU A 152 -7.80 3.21 10.05
C LEU A 152 -8.26 4.43 10.83
N PHE A 153 -9.58 4.55 10.93
CA PHE A 153 -10.28 5.50 11.78
C PHE A 153 -11.24 4.71 12.67
N PRO A 154 -10.74 4.02 13.74
CA PRO A 154 -11.57 3.15 14.57
C PRO A 154 -12.70 3.88 15.31
N GLU A 155 -12.57 5.20 15.49
CA GLU A 155 -13.54 6.07 16.16
C GLU A 155 -14.26 7.02 15.19
N GLY A 156 -14.11 6.79 13.88
CA GLY A 156 -14.57 7.70 12.83
C GLY A 156 -13.74 8.99 12.70
N TYR A 157 -14.33 10.01 12.09
CA TYR A 157 -13.67 11.29 11.82
C TYR A 157 -14.63 12.49 11.89
N GLY A 158 -14.26 13.49 12.68
CA GLY A 158 -15.03 14.71 12.84
C GLY A 158 -16.33 14.48 13.61
N ARG A 159 -17.47 14.80 12.98
CA ARG A 159 -18.80 14.60 13.59
C ARG A 159 -19.32 13.18 13.41
N ASP A 160 -18.86 12.48 12.38
CA ASP A 160 -19.23 11.09 12.14
C ASP A 160 -18.30 10.18 12.93
N SER A 161 -18.85 9.46 13.89
CA SER A 161 -18.11 8.49 14.72
C SER A 161 -18.17 7.07 14.17
N THR A 162 -18.66 6.88 12.94
CA THR A 162 -18.69 5.57 12.30
C THR A 162 -17.26 5.15 11.96
N PRO A 163 -16.79 3.98 12.40
CA PRO A 163 -15.44 3.51 12.05
C PRO A 163 -15.31 3.33 10.54
N PHE A 164 -14.15 3.66 9.98
CA PHE A 164 -13.89 3.38 8.57
C PHE A 164 -12.41 3.17 8.29
N GLU A 165 -12.15 2.59 7.13
CA GLU A 165 -10.82 2.31 6.60
C GLU A 165 -10.66 3.01 5.25
N THR A 166 -9.48 3.57 4.99
CA THR A 166 -9.14 4.14 3.69
C THR A 166 -7.82 3.58 3.18
N ALA A 167 -7.75 3.29 1.89
CA ALA A 167 -6.52 2.89 1.20
C ALA A 167 -6.29 3.79 -0.01
N GLU A 168 -5.02 4.02 -0.38
CA GLU A 168 -4.67 4.77 -1.58
C GLU A 168 -4.90 3.92 -2.83
N ILE A 169 -5.91 4.29 -3.63
CA ILE A 169 -6.32 3.51 -4.80
C ILE A 169 -5.17 3.37 -5.80
N GLY A 170 -4.74 2.13 -6.05
CA GLY A 170 -3.76 1.78 -7.09
C GLY A 170 -2.29 1.78 -6.67
N THR A 171 -1.96 2.18 -5.43
CA THR A 171 -0.59 2.13 -4.88
C THR A 171 -0.53 1.54 -3.46
N SER A 172 -1.68 1.20 -2.86
CA SER A 172 -1.78 0.67 -1.50
C SER A 172 -1.49 -0.82 -1.37
N GLU A 173 -1.07 -1.50 -2.44
CA GLU A 173 -0.92 -2.95 -2.44
C GLU A 173 0.44 -3.38 -2.99
N ALA A 174 1.04 -4.40 -2.37
CA ALA A 174 2.16 -5.15 -2.93
C ALA A 174 2.06 -6.61 -2.50
N THR A 175 2.70 -7.51 -3.24
CA THR A 175 2.81 -8.89 -2.78
C THR A 175 4.09 -9.05 -1.97
N ALA A 176 3.95 -9.67 -0.80
CA ALA A 176 5.05 -10.09 0.05
C ALA A 176 5.23 -11.60 -0.05
N GLU A 177 6.47 -12.07 -0.11
CA GLU A 177 6.83 -13.48 0.05
C GLU A 177 7.74 -13.64 1.24
N PHE A 178 7.29 -14.40 2.23
CA PHE A 178 8.07 -14.70 3.40
C PHE A 178 9.09 -15.81 3.10
N VAL A 179 10.29 -15.62 3.61
CA VAL A 179 11.39 -16.57 3.48
C VAL A 179 11.43 -17.41 4.75
N VAL A 180 11.36 -18.73 4.58
CA VAL A 180 11.46 -19.71 5.66
C VAL A 180 12.77 -20.48 5.51
N GLU A 181 13.62 -20.42 6.53
CA GLU A 181 14.87 -21.17 6.63
C GLU A 181 14.86 -21.98 7.93
N ASP A 182 15.21 -23.27 7.86
CA ASP A 182 15.22 -24.19 9.01
C ASP A 182 13.92 -24.17 9.84
N GLY A 183 12.77 -24.01 9.16
CA GLY A 183 11.45 -23.96 9.79
C GLY A 183 11.15 -22.65 10.52
N LYS A 184 11.89 -21.58 10.24
CA LYS A 184 11.69 -20.25 10.83
C LYS A 184 11.60 -19.17 9.77
N VAL A 185 10.71 -18.22 9.99
CA VAL A 185 10.63 -17.02 9.15
C VAL A 185 11.85 -16.13 9.43
N VAL A 186 12.63 -15.83 8.39
CA VAL A 186 13.80 -14.94 8.49
C VAL A 186 13.52 -13.53 7.98
N GLY A 187 12.44 -13.35 7.22
CA GLY A 187 12.03 -12.07 6.65
C GLY A 187 11.04 -12.24 5.51
N PHE A 188 10.80 -11.17 4.76
CA PHE A 188 10.02 -11.21 3.52
C PHE A 188 10.55 -10.18 2.51
N GLY A 189 10.31 -10.42 1.23
CA GLY A 189 10.55 -9.46 0.15
C GLY A 189 9.24 -8.92 -0.43
N LEU A 190 9.28 -7.74 -1.05
CA LEU A 190 8.15 -7.12 -1.75
C LEU A 190 8.35 -7.15 -3.27
N PHE A 191 7.27 -7.37 -4.03
CA PHE A 191 7.26 -7.38 -5.50
C PHE A 191 5.91 -6.94 -6.09
#